data_AF-A0A8X6HHS1-F1
#
_entry.id   AF-A0A8X6HHS1-F1
#
_cell.length_a   1.000
_cell.length_b   1.000
_cell.length_c   1.000
_cell.angle_alpha   90.00
_cell.angle_beta   90.00
_cell.angle_gamma   90.00
#
_symmetry.space_group_name_H-M   'P 1'
#
loop_
_entity.id
_entity.type
_entity.pdbx_description
1 polymer ?
#
loop_
_entity_poly.entity_id
_entity_poly.type
_entity_poly.pdbx_seq_one_letter_code
_entity_poly.pdbx_strand_id
1 'polypeptide(L)'
;MLKFFNNSEAPTSKDLDIAAAEDVWAFHTIQENHSFRSKDRASKLIQACFEPKFACARTKSKAIVVANVLTPTAMKELKDDLNKSICITILNAASNRGEISDTNVNYLNQVLTDNNLTTKVVAFCEDNANVNFGGAARRGANNVSTKLQLSLKKSLIGSGAHVIHNAIKSAADRLPLDF
;
A
#
# COMPACT_ATOMS: atom_id res chain seq x y z
N MET A 1 -35.36 10.51 9.44
CA MET A 1 -34.33 11.50 9.83
C MET A 1 -33.54 10.92 10.99
N LEU A 2 -32.38 10.31 10.70
CA LEU A 2 -31.50 9.73 11.72
C LEU A 2 -30.78 10.88 12.43
N LYS A 3 -30.97 10.99 13.74
CA LYS A 3 -30.23 11.93 14.59
C LYS A 3 -28.79 11.43 14.72
N PHE A 4 -27.88 11.98 13.92
CA PHE A 4 -26.46 11.65 14.00
C PHE A 4 -25.76 12.27 15.22
N PHE A 5 -26.39 13.25 15.88
CA PHE A 5 -25.86 13.89 17.09
C PHE A 5 -26.84 13.70 18.25
N ASN A 6 -26.36 13.07 19.33
CA ASN A 6 -27.13 12.80 20.55
C ASN A 6 -27.19 13.99 21.52
N ASN A 7 -26.58 15.13 21.18
CA ASN A 7 -26.64 16.33 22.02
C ASN A 7 -27.81 17.23 21.62
N SER A 8 -28.65 17.56 22.60
CA SER A 8 -29.75 18.51 22.48
C SER A 8 -29.31 19.98 22.58
N GLU A 9 -28.04 20.22 22.88
CA GLU A 9 -27.44 21.55 22.98
C GLU A 9 -26.75 21.93 21.67
N ALA A 10 -26.82 23.21 21.30
CA ALA A 10 -26.10 23.72 20.14
C ALA A 10 -24.59 23.53 20.34
N PRO A 11 -23.85 23.05 19.33
CA PRO A 11 -22.42 22.80 19.46
C PRO A 11 -21.68 24.10 19.81
N THR A 12 -20.74 24.00 20.74
CA THR A 12 -19.88 25.12 21.10
C THR A 12 -18.84 25.34 19.99
N SER A 13 -18.20 26.52 19.96
CA SER A 13 -17.07 26.78 19.06
C SER A 13 -15.98 25.72 19.18
N LYS A 14 -15.73 25.23 20.40
CA LYS A 14 -14.72 24.21 20.66
C LYS A 14 -15.12 22.84 20.11
N ASP A 15 -16.41 22.49 20.14
CA ASP A 15 -16.91 21.25 19.54
C ASP A 15 -16.76 21.29 18.01
N LEU A 16 -16.98 22.46 17.40
CA LEU A 16 -16.76 22.66 15.97
C LEU A 16 -15.28 22.56 15.59
N ASP A 17 -14.38 23.12 16.40
CA ASP A 17 -12.93 23.02 16.19
C ASP A 17 -12.44 21.56 16.27
N ILE A 18 -12.95 20.80 17.26
CA ILE A 18 -12.63 19.38 17.41
C ILE A 18 -13.16 18.58 16.21
N ALA A 19 -14.41 18.81 15.80
CA ALA A 19 -15.00 18.14 14.65
C ALA A 19 -14.22 18.41 13.35
N ALA A 20 -13.79 19.65 13.14
CA ALA A 20 -12.94 20.01 11.99
C ALA A 20 -11.57 19.29 12.05
N ALA A 21 -10.97 19.20 13.24
CA ALA A 21 -9.72 18.46 13.42
C ALA A 21 -9.85 16.96 13.16
N GLU A 22 -10.95 16.34 13.60
CA GLU A 22 -11.28 14.94 13.35
C GLU A 22 -11.49 14.66 11.85
N ASP A 23 -12.18 15.56 11.15
CA ASP A 23 -12.44 15.44 9.71
C ASP A 23 -11.15 15.54 8.89
N VAL A 24 -10.27 16.49 9.22
CA VAL A 24 -8.95 16.60 8.57
C VAL A 24 -8.08 15.37 8.86
N TRP A 25 -8.17 14.79 10.07
CA TRP A 25 -7.49 13.54 10.42
C TRP A 25 -8.01 12.35 9.61
N ALA A 26 -9.34 12.23 9.47
CA ALA A 26 -9.98 11.20 8.66
C ALA A 26 -9.54 11.31 7.18
N PHE A 27 -9.57 12.53 6.63
CA PHE A 27 -9.11 12.80 5.27
C PHE A 27 -7.65 12.41 5.05
N HIS A 28 -6.74 12.83 5.94
CA HIS A 28 -5.30 12.49 5.85
C HIS A 28 -5.08 10.98 5.88
N THR A 29 -5.78 10.27 6.77
CA THR A 29 -5.68 8.81 6.92
C THR A 29 -6.11 8.06 5.66
N ILE A 30 -7.16 8.54 4.98
CA ILE A 30 -7.66 7.94 3.73
C ILE A 30 -6.71 8.20 2.55
N GLN A 31 -6.09 9.39 2.50
CA GLN A 31 -5.23 9.80 1.38
C GLN A 31 -3.80 9.25 1.46
N GLU A 32 -3.23 9.22 2.66
CA GLU A 32 -1.79 9.03 2.86
C GLU A 32 -1.59 8.05 4.01
N ASN A 33 -1.69 6.75 3.76
CA ASN A 33 -1.50 5.73 4.81
C ASN A 33 -0.24 4.88 4.55
N HIS A 34 0.43 4.47 5.63
CA HIS A 34 1.57 3.53 5.63
C HIS A 34 2.94 4.02 5.11
N SER A 35 3.38 5.24 5.44
CA SER A 35 4.80 5.60 5.28
C SER A 35 5.33 6.51 6.40
N PHE A 36 6.66 6.53 6.61
CA PHE A 36 7.28 7.48 7.54
C PHE A 36 6.99 8.94 7.14
N ARG A 37 6.89 9.23 5.84
CA ARG A 37 6.54 10.57 5.34
C ARG A 37 5.10 10.95 5.66
N SER A 38 4.18 10.01 5.52
CA SER A 38 2.79 10.20 5.97
C SER A 38 2.75 10.46 7.47
N LYS A 39 3.50 9.70 8.29
CA LYS A 39 3.54 9.90 9.74
C LYS A 39 4.17 11.23 10.17
N ASP A 40 5.13 11.75 9.41
CA ASP A 40 5.65 13.10 9.64
C ASP A 40 4.58 14.17 9.37
N ARG A 41 3.81 14.04 8.28
CA ARG A 41 2.69 14.95 7.99
C ARG A 41 1.59 14.83 9.04
N ALA A 42 1.24 13.61 9.44
CA ALA A 42 0.30 13.34 10.52
C ALA A 42 0.74 13.99 11.84
N SER A 43 2.05 13.97 12.15
CA SER A 43 2.54 14.64 13.36
C SER A 43 2.39 16.15 13.32
N LYS A 44 2.56 16.79 12.16
CA LYS A 44 2.29 18.22 12.00
C LYS A 44 0.80 18.54 12.13
N LEU A 45 -0.06 17.65 11.64
CA LEU A 45 -1.50 17.78 11.81
C LEU A 45 -1.88 17.68 13.29
N ILE A 46 -1.32 16.71 14.02
CA ILE A 46 -1.54 16.57 15.47
C ILE A 46 -1.03 17.80 16.24
N GLN A 47 0.12 18.36 15.84
CA GLN A 47 0.63 19.62 16.41
C GLN A 47 -0.32 20.79 16.23
N ALA A 48 -0.95 20.89 15.06
CA ALA A 48 -1.86 21.97 14.73
C ALA A 48 -3.22 21.82 15.42
N CYS A 49 -3.72 20.60 15.55
CA CYS A 49 -5.09 20.33 15.96
C CYS A 49 -5.26 19.93 17.44
N PHE A 50 -4.25 19.30 18.05
CA PHE A 50 -4.43 18.63 19.34
C PHE A 50 -3.31 18.91 20.35
N GLU A 51 -2.06 18.60 20.02
CA GLU A 51 -0.93 18.65 20.95
C GLU A 51 0.30 19.30 20.31
N PRO A 52 0.60 20.58 20.60
CA PRO A 52 1.68 21.34 19.98
C PRO A 52 3.07 20.73 20.13
N LYS A 53 3.30 19.91 21.17
CA LYS A 53 4.59 19.25 21.43
C LYS A 53 4.70 17.85 20.83
N PHE A 54 3.66 17.37 20.15
CA PHE A 54 3.68 16.05 19.53
C PHE A 54 4.72 16.01 18.41
N ALA A 55 5.66 15.09 18.42
CA ALA A 55 6.61 14.93 17.33
C ALA A 55 6.66 13.47 16.88
N CYS A 56 6.67 13.25 15.57
CA CYS A 56 7.02 11.94 15.03
C CYS A 56 8.47 11.65 15.44
N ALA A 57 8.68 10.64 16.31
CA ALA A 57 10.01 10.22 16.76
C ALA A 57 10.81 9.52 15.65
N ARG A 58 10.80 10.07 14.43
CA ARG A 58 11.22 9.42 13.19
C ARG A 58 12.60 8.81 13.28
N THR A 59 13.59 9.53 13.80
CA THR A 59 14.96 9.01 13.90
C THR A 59 15.05 7.81 14.84
N LYS A 60 14.35 7.88 15.98
CA LYS A 60 14.28 6.78 16.96
C LYS A 60 13.50 5.58 16.39
N SER A 61 12.33 5.83 15.82
CA SER A 61 11.51 4.79 15.18
C SER A 61 12.23 4.15 14.00
N LYS A 62 12.92 4.93 13.15
CA LYS A 62 13.73 4.40 12.05
C LYS A 62 14.89 3.54 12.58
N ALA A 63 15.58 3.95 13.64
CA ALA A 63 16.65 3.16 14.23
C ALA A 63 16.14 1.81 14.78
N ILE A 64 15.01 1.81 15.49
CA ILE A 64 14.42 0.59 16.05
C ILE A 64 13.87 -0.32 14.95
N VAL A 65 13.07 0.26 14.05
CA VAL A 65 12.39 -0.48 12.98
C VAL A 65 13.40 -1.00 11.97
N VAL A 66 14.21 -0.11 11.39
CA VAL A 66 15.06 -0.40 10.22
C VAL A 66 16.43 -0.92 10.59
N ALA A 67 17.08 -0.38 11.64
CA ALA A 67 18.49 -0.64 11.87
C ALA A 67 18.76 -1.87 12.75
N ASN A 68 18.01 -2.05 13.86
CA ASN A 68 18.52 -2.91 14.94
C ASN A 68 17.60 -4.03 15.43
N VAL A 69 16.29 -3.99 15.21
CA VAL A 69 15.38 -4.98 15.85
C VAL A 69 14.38 -5.58 14.88
N LEU A 70 13.47 -4.78 14.33
CA LEU A 70 12.31 -5.33 13.63
C LEU A 70 12.65 -5.82 12.22
N THR A 71 13.37 -5.03 11.42
CA THR A 71 13.75 -5.44 10.07
C THR A 71 14.63 -6.69 10.05
N PRO A 72 15.71 -6.81 10.84
CA PRO A 72 16.51 -8.04 10.85
C PRO A 72 15.71 -9.27 11.26
N THR A 73 14.84 -9.14 12.27
CA THR A 73 13.99 -10.25 12.75
C THR A 73 12.98 -10.65 11.69
N ALA A 74 12.25 -9.68 11.12
CA ALA A 74 11.29 -9.94 10.05
C ALA A 74 11.95 -10.55 8.80
N MET A 75 13.15 -10.09 8.43
CA MET A 75 13.91 -10.65 7.31
C MET A 75 14.37 -12.08 7.58
N LYS A 76 14.73 -12.40 8.82
CA LYS A 76 15.08 -13.76 9.23
C LYS A 76 13.85 -14.68 9.16
N GLU A 77 12.75 -14.28 9.78
CA GLU A 77 11.50 -15.04 9.74
C GLU A 77 11.00 -15.25 8.32
N LEU A 78 11.01 -14.20 7.50
CA LEU A 78 10.64 -14.27 6.09
C LEU A 78 11.52 -15.27 5.32
N LYS A 79 12.84 -15.26 5.54
CA LYS A 79 13.75 -16.23 4.90
C LYS A 79 13.44 -17.66 5.34
N ASP A 80 13.20 -17.88 6.63
CA ASP A 80 12.86 -19.19 7.17
C ASP A 80 11.54 -19.71 6.57
N ASP A 81 10.54 -18.84 6.43
CA ASP A 81 9.24 -19.17 5.84
C ASP A 81 9.36 -19.42 4.33
N LEU A 82 10.11 -18.59 3.60
CA LEU A 82 10.40 -18.81 2.18
C LEU A 82 11.13 -20.12 1.94
N ASN A 83 12.05 -20.52 2.83
CA ASN A 83 12.75 -21.79 2.74
C ASN A 83 11.78 -22.98 2.90
N LYS A 84 10.85 -22.92 3.86
CA LYS A 84 9.83 -23.94 4.10
C LYS A 84 8.73 -23.96 3.03
N SER A 85 8.49 -22.83 2.37
CA SER A 85 7.45 -22.71 1.34
C SER A 85 7.77 -23.58 0.12
N ILE A 86 6.72 -24.21 -0.43
CA ILE A 86 6.79 -24.94 -1.70
C ILE A 86 6.56 -23.97 -2.86
N CYS A 87 5.66 -23.01 -2.67
CA CYS A 87 5.29 -22.02 -3.67
C CYS A 87 5.13 -20.63 -3.05
N ILE A 88 5.34 -19.60 -3.87
CA ILE A 88 5.21 -18.20 -3.48
C ILE A 88 4.44 -17.39 -4.52
N THR A 89 3.74 -16.37 -4.03
CA THR A 89 3.10 -15.34 -4.86
C THR A 89 3.84 -14.04 -4.69
N ILE A 90 4.17 -13.39 -5.80
CA ILE A 90 4.80 -12.07 -5.79
C ILE A 90 3.70 -11.03 -5.71
N LEU A 91 3.72 -10.20 -4.66
CA LEU A 91 2.96 -8.97 -4.58
C LEU A 91 3.94 -7.81 -4.68
N ASN A 92 3.94 -7.11 -5.81
CA ASN A 92 4.78 -5.93 -5.96
C ASN A 92 3.91 -4.67 -5.78
N ALA A 93 4.38 -3.77 -4.92
CA ALA A 93 3.72 -2.51 -4.61
C ALA A 93 4.53 -1.30 -5.10
N ALA A 94 5.55 -1.54 -5.94
CA ALA A 94 6.32 -0.47 -6.55
C ALA A 94 5.45 0.28 -7.56
N SER A 95 5.00 1.48 -7.15
CA SER A 95 4.33 2.44 -8.02
C SER A 95 5.18 3.71 -8.04
N ASN A 96 6.24 3.71 -8.85
CA ASN A 96 6.95 4.95 -9.15
C ASN A 96 6.50 5.46 -10.52
N ARG A 97 6.12 6.74 -10.58
CA ARG A 97 5.83 7.42 -11.85
C ARG A 97 7.08 7.36 -12.72
N GLY A 98 6.98 6.67 -13.87
CA GLY A 98 8.08 6.53 -14.83
C GLY A 98 8.78 5.17 -14.85
N GLU A 99 8.32 4.19 -14.05
CA GLU A 99 8.82 2.81 -14.19
C GLU A 99 8.43 2.21 -15.54
N ILE A 100 9.43 1.64 -16.20
CA ILE A 100 9.29 0.87 -17.43
C ILE A 100 9.24 -0.60 -17.02
N SER A 101 8.44 -1.40 -17.72
CA SER A 101 8.27 -2.82 -17.41
C SER A 101 9.60 -3.60 -17.34
N ASP A 102 10.63 -3.18 -18.07
CA ASP A 102 11.97 -3.78 -18.03
C ASP A 102 12.66 -3.60 -16.68
N THR A 103 12.59 -2.41 -16.08
CA THR A 103 13.22 -2.14 -14.78
C THR A 103 12.61 -3.01 -13.70
N ASN A 104 11.28 -3.15 -13.69
CA ASN A 104 10.57 -3.95 -12.70
C ASN A 104 10.87 -5.44 -12.86
N VAL A 105 10.88 -5.93 -14.11
CA VAL A 105 11.23 -7.33 -14.39
C VAL A 105 12.67 -7.63 -14.01
N ASN A 106 13.63 -6.75 -14.32
CA ASN A 106 15.03 -6.94 -13.97
C ASN A 106 15.23 -7.00 -12.45
N TYR A 107 14.61 -6.08 -11.72
CA TYR A 107 14.65 -6.08 -10.26
C TYR A 107 14.05 -7.36 -9.67
N LEU A 108 12.85 -7.76 -10.13
CA LEU A 108 12.20 -8.98 -9.67
C LEU A 108 13.05 -10.23 -9.96
N ASN A 109 13.58 -10.35 -11.18
CA ASN A 109 14.46 -11.46 -11.56
C ASN A 109 15.71 -11.51 -10.68
N GLN A 110 16.33 -10.37 -10.39
CA GLN A 110 17.49 -10.30 -9.51
C GLN A 110 17.13 -10.80 -8.11
N VAL A 111 16.08 -10.25 -7.49
CA VAL A 111 15.64 -10.65 -6.14
C VAL A 111 15.30 -12.15 -6.08
N LEU A 112 14.59 -12.67 -7.08
CA LEU A 112 14.24 -14.09 -7.13
C LEU A 112 15.46 -14.99 -7.30
N THR A 113 16.43 -14.57 -8.10
CA THR A 113 17.66 -15.34 -8.34
C THR A 113 18.55 -15.34 -7.11
N ASP A 114 18.79 -14.16 -6.53
CA ASP A 114 19.65 -13.97 -5.34
C ASP A 114 19.13 -14.76 -4.13
N ASN A 115 17.83 -15.06 -4.10
CA ASN A 115 17.18 -15.82 -3.02
C ASN A 115 16.75 -17.24 -3.41
N ASN A 116 17.13 -17.74 -4.59
CA ASN A 116 16.78 -19.08 -5.10
C ASN A 116 15.26 -19.37 -5.11
N LEU A 117 14.45 -18.38 -5.47
CA LEU A 117 12.99 -18.44 -5.43
C LEU A 117 12.35 -18.67 -6.80
N THR A 118 13.11 -18.60 -7.89
CA THR A 118 12.61 -18.67 -9.28
C THR A 118 11.71 -19.88 -9.54
N THR A 119 12.03 -21.04 -8.96
CA THR A 119 11.25 -22.28 -9.12
C THR A 119 9.96 -22.29 -8.31
N LYS A 120 9.91 -21.55 -7.20
CA LYS A 120 8.79 -21.49 -6.26
C LYS A 120 7.69 -20.52 -6.69
N VAL A 121 7.96 -19.56 -7.57
CA VAL A 121 6.97 -18.55 -7.99
C VAL A 121 5.83 -19.22 -8.77
N VAL A 122 4.58 -19.01 -8.33
CA VAL A 122 3.38 -19.54 -9.01
C VAL A 122 2.41 -18.46 -9.47
N ALA A 123 2.46 -17.29 -8.84
CA ALA A 123 1.54 -16.20 -9.12
C ALA A 123 2.22 -14.83 -9.00
N PHE A 124 1.67 -13.87 -9.73
CA PHE A 124 2.09 -12.48 -9.75
C PHE A 124 0.85 -11.60 -9.56
N CYS A 125 0.89 -10.73 -8.55
CA CYS A 125 -0.18 -9.83 -8.16
C CYS A 125 0.36 -8.40 -8.17
N GLU A 126 -0.32 -7.54 -8.91
CA GLU A 126 -0.02 -6.11 -8.98
C GLU A 126 -1.30 -5.30 -9.23
N ASP A 127 -1.18 -3.98 -9.24
CA ASP A 127 -2.29 -3.11 -9.61
C ASP A 127 -2.63 -3.22 -11.12
N ASN A 128 -3.72 -2.55 -11.51
CA ASN A 128 -4.19 -2.56 -12.91
C ASN A 128 -3.47 -1.51 -13.78
N ALA A 129 -2.28 -1.04 -13.40
CA ALA A 129 -1.50 -0.17 -14.27
C ALA A 129 -1.17 -0.90 -15.57
N ASN A 130 -1.29 -0.21 -16.70
CA ASN A 130 -1.03 -0.79 -18.02
C ASN A 130 0.38 -1.40 -18.16
N VAL A 131 1.35 -0.95 -17.35
CA VAL A 131 2.71 -1.49 -17.32
C VAL A 131 2.77 -2.93 -16.78
N ASN A 132 1.80 -3.34 -15.95
CA ASN A 132 1.82 -4.62 -15.24
C ASN A 132 1.20 -5.75 -16.04
N PHE A 133 -0.03 -5.56 -16.53
CA PHE A 133 -0.77 -6.59 -17.27
C PHE A 133 -1.06 -6.21 -18.73
N GLY A 134 -0.71 -4.99 -19.16
CA GLY A 134 -1.15 -4.43 -20.43
C GLY A 134 -2.53 -3.77 -20.31
N GLY A 135 -2.89 -2.94 -21.30
CA GLY A 135 -4.22 -2.36 -21.36
C GLY A 135 -5.23 -3.35 -21.94
N ALA A 136 -6.49 -3.35 -21.47
CA ALA A 136 -7.52 -4.30 -21.95
C ALA A 136 -7.70 -4.31 -23.48
N ALA A 137 -7.59 -3.14 -24.13
CA ALA A 137 -7.64 -3.00 -25.59
C ALA A 137 -6.29 -3.26 -26.29
N ARG A 138 -5.19 -3.29 -25.54
CA ARG A 138 -3.83 -3.50 -26.04
C ARG A 138 -3.35 -4.89 -25.64
N ARG A 139 -3.44 -5.86 -26.55
CA ARG A 139 -2.84 -7.21 -26.41
C ARG A 139 -1.30 -7.20 -26.45
N GLY A 140 -0.67 -6.15 -25.94
CA GLY A 140 0.77 -5.95 -26.02
C GLY A 140 1.51 -6.83 -25.01
N ALA A 141 2.54 -7.54 -25.47
CA ALA A 141 3.45 -8.32 -24.63
C ALA A 141 4.46 -7.45 -23.84
N ASN A 142 4.43 -6.13 -24.02
CA ASN A 142 5.36 -5.20 -23.38
C ASN A 142 4.89 -4.79 -21.96
N ASN A 143 4.66 -5.79 -21.10
CA ASN A 143 4.21 -5.61 -19.72
C ASN A 143 4.99 -6.52 -18.76
N VAL A 144 4.96 -6.21 -17.46
CA VAL A 144 5.74 -6.93 -16.44
C VAL A 144 5.34 -8.41 -16.38
N SER A 145 4.05 -8.72 -16.36
CA SER A 145 3.55 -10.09 -16.25
C SER A 145 4.04 -10.99 -17.40
N THR A 146 3.91 -10.54 -18.65
CA THR A 146 4.35 -11.30 -19.82
C THR A 146 5.87 -11.48 -19.83
N LYS A 147 6.63 -10.40 -19.57
CA LYS A 147 8.09 -10.45 -19.55
C LYS A 147 8.63 -11.33 -18.41
N LEU A 148 8.01 -11.28 -17.23
CA LEU A 148 8.39 -12.12 -16.10
C LEU A 148 8.11 -13.60 -16.37
N GLN A 149 6.96 -13.93 -16.98
CA GLN A 149 6.65 -15.30 -17.41
C GLN A 149 7.65 -15.83 -18.43
N LEU A 150 8.06 -15.01 -19.40
CA LEU A 150 9.09 -15.36 -20.38
C LEU A 150 10.46 -15.59 -19.71
N SER A 151 10.85 -14.73 -18.78
CA SER A 151 12.11 -14.84 -18.04
C SER A 151 12.17 -16.12 -17.20
N LEU A 152 11.10 -16.41 -16.46
CA LEU A 152 10.99 -17.61 -15.63
C LEU A 152 10.68 -18.88 -16.43
N LYS A 153 10.37 -18.75 -17.72
CA LYS A 153 9.91 -19.84 -18.61
C LYS A 153 8.74 -20.63 -18.00
N LYS A 154 7.84 -19.92 -17.33
CA LYS A 154 6.75 -20.50 -16.54
C LYS A 154 5.50 -19.62 -16.67
N SER A 155 4.34 -20.26 -16.80
CA SER A 155 3.06 -19.56 -16.72
C SER A 155 2.77 -19.18 -15.26
N LEU A 156 2.40 -17.92 -15.04
CA LEU A 156 2.07 -17.39 -13.73
C LEU A 156 0.59 -17.02 -13.67
N ILE A 157 -0.04 -17.29 -12.52
CA ILE A 157 -1.41 -16.84 -12.26
C ILE A 157 -1.39 -15.36 -11.92
N GLY A 158 -2.19 -14.55 -12.62
CA GLY A 158 -2.44 -13.15 -12.28
C GLY A 158 -3.51 -13.03 -11.20
N SER A 159 -3.25 -12.28 -10.13
CA SER A 159 -4.26 -11.99 -9.10
C SER A 159 -4.74 -10.54 -9.19
N GLY A 160 -6.07 -10.36 -9.22
CA GLY A 160 -6.76 -9.07 -9.32
C GLY A 160 -7.19 -8.49 -7.97
N ALA A 161 -6.43 -8.70 -6.88
CA ALA A 161 -6.80 -8.18 -5.56
C ALA A 161 -7.07 -6.66 -5.57
N HIS A 162 -6.30 -5.91 -6.37
CA HIS A 162 -6.54 -4.48 -6.61
C HIS A 162 -7.84 -4.18 -7.36
N VAL A 163 -8.32 -5.08 -8.22
CA VAL A 163 -9.62 -4.94 -8.91
C VAL A 163 -10.76 -5.01 -7.90
N ILE A 164 -10.68 -5.92 -6.93
CA ILE A 164 -11.66 -6.03 -5.84
C ILE A 164 -11.62 -4.77 -4.96
N HIS A 165 -10.43 -4.32 -4.58
CA HIS A 165 -10.26 -3.07 -3.82
C HIS A 165 -10.86 -1.85 -4.56
N ASN A 166 -10.55 -1.73 -5.86
CA ASN A 166 -11.08 -0.64 -6.69
C ASN A 166 -12.59 -0.75 -6.88
N ALA A 167 -13.15 -1.96 -7.00
CA ALA A 167 -14.58 -2.17 -7.10
C ALA A 167 -15.30 -1.74 -5.80
N ILE A 168 -14.76 -2.11 -4.64
CA ILE A 168 -15.30 -1.70 -3.33
C ILE A 168 -15.21 -0.17 -3.18
N LYS A 169 -14.05 0.42 -3.49
CA LYS A 169 -13.86 1.87 -3.46
C LYS A 169 -14.86 2.59 -4.38
N SER A 170 -14.99 2.12 -5.61
CA SER A 170 -15.89 2.71 -6.59
C SER A 170 -17.37 2.51 -6.24
N ALA A 171 -17.72 1.45 -5.52
CA ALA A 171 -19.05 1.26 -4.95
C ALA A 171 -19.29 2.22 -3.78
N ALA A 172 -18.30 2.40 -2.88
CA ALA A 172 -18.34 3.36 -1.78
C ALA A 172 -18.49 4.81 -2.28
N ASP A 173 -17.74 5.21 -3.30
CA ASP A 173 -17.81 6.55 -3.90
C ASP A 173 -19.15 6.81 -4.61
N ARG A 174 -19.86 5.76 -5.02
CA ARG A 174 -21.17 5.83 -5.69
C ARG A 174 -22.35 5.55 -4.78
N LEU A 175 -22.11 5.24 -3.51
CA LEU A 175 -23.19 5.15 -2.54
C LEU A 175 -23.81 6.54 -2.42
N PRO A 176 -25.10 6.72 -2.75
CA PRO A 176 -25.79 7.96 -2.48
C PRO A 176 -25.95 8.06 -0.98
N LEU A 177 -24.96 8.64 -0.32
CA LEU A 177 -25.13 9.18 1.01
C LEU A 177 -25.93 10.46 0.81
N ASP A 178 -27.24 10.33 0.86
CA ASP A 178 -28.14 11.47 1.01
C ASP A 178 -27.71 12.21 2.29
N PHE A 179 -27.09 13.38 2.13
CA PHE A 179 -26.85 14.35 3.19
C PHE A 179 -28.04 15.30 3.30
#